data_AF-A0A7U9L2X6-F1
#
_entry.id   AF-A0A7U9L2X6-F1
#
_cell.length_a   1.000
_cell.length_b   1.000
_cell.length_c   1.000
_cell.angle_alpha   90.00
_cell.angle_beta   90.00
_cell.angle_gamma   90.00
#
_symmetry.space_group_name_H-M   'P 1'
#
loop_
_entity.id
_entity.type
_entity.pdbx_description
1 polymer ?
#
loop_
_entity_poly.entity_id
_entity_poly.type
_entity_poly.pdbx_seq_one_letter_code
_entity_poly.pdbx_strand_id
1 'polypeptide(L)' 'MSDPATRWVLAFDASCEQCRKVSEAVERACGGKVELLSLMHQDVRRWRAESFGEPAP' A
#
# COMPACT_ATOMS: atom_id res chain seq x y z
N MET A 1 5.80 -20.33 -6.03
CA MET A 1 4.74 -20.07 -7.02
C MET A 1 3.76 -19.12 -6.36
N SER A 2 3.73 -17.85 -6.77
CA SER A 2 2.75 -16.90 -6.22
C SER A 2 1.35 -17.37 -6.61
N ASP A 3 0.47 -17.52 -5.64
CA ASP A 3 -0.95 -17.81 -5.86
C ASP A 3 -1.53 -16.71 -6.77
N PRO A 4 -2.21 -17.02 -7.89
CA PRO A 4 -2.79 -16.04 -8.80
C PRO A 4 -3.78 -15.07 -8.13
N ALA A 5 -4.19 -15.30 -6.88
CA ALA A 5 -5.08 -14.42 -6.12
C ALA A 5 -4.38 -13.44 -5.15
N THR A 6 -3.06 -13.47 -4.98
CA THR A 6 -2.39 -12.61 -3.97
C THR A 6 -2.09 -11.22 -4.53
N ARG A 7 -2.90 -10.23 -4.12
CA ARG A 7 -2.69 -8.81 -4.40
C ARG A 7 -1.68 -8.23 -3.39
N TRP A 8 -0.55 -7.71 -3.88
CA TRP A 8 0.45 -7.03 -3.05
C TRP A 8 0.24 -5.52 -3.13
N VAL A 9 0.00 -4.90 -1.98
CA VAL A 9 -0.22 -3.46 -1.86
C VAL A 9 0.85 -2.85 -0.96
N LEU A 10 1.50 -1.78 -1.43
CA LEU A 10 2.29 -0.88 -0.59
C LEU A 10 1.47 0.40 -0.36
N ALA A 11 0.95 0.55 0.85
CA ALA A 11 0.22 1.75 1.23
C ALA A 11 1.19 2.87 1.66
N PHE A 12 0.91 4.11 1.27
CA PHE A 12 1.74 5.27 1.60
C PHE A 12 0.91 6.53 1.85
N ASP A 13 1.50 7.51 2.54
CA ASP A 13 0.88 8.83 2.67
C ASP A 13 1.05 9.62 1.37
N ALA A 14 -0.05 9.79 0.63
CA ALA A 14 -0.06 10.51 -0.64
C ALA A 14 0.14 12.03 -0.50
N SER A 15 -0.04 12.59 0.71
CA SER A 15 0.25 14.01 0.97
C SER A 15 1.74 14.28 1.19
N CYS A 16 2.53 13.24 1.47
CA CYS A 16 3.97 13.34 1.64
C CYS A 16 4.72 13.08 0.33
N GLU A 17 5.36 14.12 -0.20
CA GLU A 17 6.13 14.04 -1.46
C GLU A 17 7.25 13.00 -1.40
N GLN A 18 7.93 12.88 -0.25
CA GLN A 18 9.01 11.92 -0.08
C GLN A 18 8.49 10.48 -0.04
N CYS A 19 7.36 10.23 0.66
CA CYS A 19 6.72 8.92 0.67
C CYS A 19 6.30 8.50 -0.74
N ARG A 20 5.80 9.44 -1.55
CA ARG A 20 5.48 9.20 -2.95
C ARG A 20 6.71 8.78 -3.75
N LYS A 21 7.80 9.56 -3.70
CA LYS A 21 9.05 9.24 -4.43
C LYS A 21 9.62 7.87 -4.07
N VAL A 22 9.64 7.53 -2.78
CA VAL A 22 10.13 6.22 -2.32
C VAL A 22 9.22 5.09 -2.80
N SER A 23 7.90 5.26 -2.67
CA SER A 23 6.94 4.22 -3.07
C SER A 23 7.00 3.95 -4.58
N GLU A 24 7.08 5.00 -5.40
CA GLU A 24 7.26 4.87 -6.86
C GLU A 24 8.59 4.16 -7.21
N ALA A 25 9.65 4.37 -6.43
CA ALA A 25 10.92 3.65 -6.63
C ALA A 25 10.78 2.15 -6.32
N VAL A 26 10.03 1.80 -5.27
CA VAL A 26 9.74 0.40 -4.91
C VAL A 26 8.89 -0.27 -5.99
N GLU A 27 7.82 0.37 -6.47
CA GLU A 27 6.96 -0.16 -7.54
C GLU A 27 7.78 -0.50 -8.80
N ARG A 28 8.66 0.43 -9.22
CA ARG A 28 9.58 0.21 -10.35
C ARG A 28 10.53 -0.95 -10.09
N ALA A 29 11.14 -1.04 -8.92
CA ALA A 29 12.05 -2.12 -8.56
C ALA A 29 11.35 -3.49 -8.51
N CYS A 30 10.07 -3.51 -8.12
CA CYS A 30 9.23 -4.71 -8.09
C CYS A 30 8.68 -5.11 -9.46
N GLY A 31 8.88 -4.31 -10.51
CA GLY A 31 8.39 -4.59 -11.86
C GLY A 31 6.86 -4.65 -11.93
N GLY A 32 6.16 -3.76 -11.21
CA GLY A 32 4.69 -3.68 -11.21
C GLY A 32 3.98 -4.82 -10.47
N LYS A 33 4.70 -5.65 -9.72
CA LYS A 33 4.12 -6.72 -8.88
C LYS A 33 3.46 -6.20 -7.59
N VAL A 34 3.74 -4.95 -7.22
CA VAL A 34 3.22 -4.27 -6.05
C VAL A 34 2.42 -3.07 -6.53
N GLU A 35 1.20 -2.92 -6.05
CA GLU A 35 0.32 -1.79 -6.30
C GLU A 35 0.52 -0.72 -5.22
N LEU A 36 0.58 0.55 -5.62
CA LEU A 36 0.68 1.66 -4.68
C LEU A 36 -0.71 2.23 -4.37
N LEU A 37 -1.09 2.25 -3.09
CA LEU A 37 -2.34 2.87 -2.64
C LEU A 37 -2.09 3.95 -1.58
N SER A 38 -2.91 4.99 -1.60
CA SER A 38 -2.93 5.97 -0.51
C SER A 38 -3.42 5.33 0.78
N LEU A 39 -2.90 5.77 1.93
CA LEU A 39 -3.46 5.44 3.25
C LEU A 39 -4.95 5.80 3.38
N MET A 40 -5.44 6.78 2.61
CA MET A 40 -6.84 7.18 2.57
C MET A 40 -7.70 6.29 1.66
N HIS A 41 -7.10 5.38 0.89
CA HIS A 41 -7.85 4.46 0.05
C HIS A 41 -8.75 3.55 0.89
N GLN A 42 -9.97 3.29 0.44
CA GLN A 42 -10.98 2.57 1.23
C GLN A 42 -10.53 1.16 1.63
N ASP A 43 -9.93 0.42 0.69
CA ASP A 43 -9.39 -0.92 0.97
C ASP A 43 -8.29 -0.89 2.04
N VAL A 44 -7.41 0.12 2.00
CA VAL A 44 -6.31 0.27 2.97
C VAL A 44 -6.88 0.62 4.34
N ARG A 45 -7.84 1.55 4.41
CA ARG A 45 -8.51 1.90 5.67
C ARG A 45 -9.23 0.71 6.29
N ARG A 46 -9.96 -0.06 5.49
CA ARG A 46 -10.63 -1.29 5.94
C ARG A 46 -9.61 -2.30 6.47
N TRP A 47 -8.59 -2.61 5.69
CA TRP A 47 -7.54 -3.56 6.10
C TRP A 47 -6.84 -3.12 7.39
N ARG A 48 -6.54 -1.82 7.55
CA ARG A 48 -5.93 -1.28 8.76
C ARG A 48 -6.83 -1.44 9.99
N ALA A 49 -8.12 -1.16 9.85
CA ALA A 49 -9.09 -1.35 10.92
C ALA A 49 -9.23 -2.83 11.32
N GLU A 50 -9.28 -3.73 10.34
CA GLU A 50 -9.36 -5.18 10.57
C GLU A 50 -8.07 -5.75 11.20
N SER A 51 -6.90 -5.22 10.83
CA SER A 51 -5.61 -5.74 11.28
C SER A 51 -5.14 -5.20 12.63
N PHE A 52 -5.42 -3.92 12.92
CA PHE A 52 -4.87 -3.21 14.09
C PHE A 52 -5.93 -2.72 15.07
N GLY A 53 -7.23 -2.77 14.72
CA GLY A 53 -8.31 -2.17 15.50
C GLY A 53 -8.35 -0.63 15.39
N GLU A 54 -9.35 0.01 16.00
CA GLU A 54 -9.44 1.48 16.05
C GLU A 54 -8.74 2.04 17.31
N PRO A 55 -7.89 3.08 17.20
CA PRO A 55 -7.44 3.79 16.00
C PRO A 55 -6.11 3.23 15.47
N ALA A 56 -6.14 2.49 14.37
CA ALA A 56 -4.95 2.03 13.66
C ALA A 56 -4.10 3.24 13.22
N PRO A 57 -2.80 3.33 13.58
CA PRO A 57 -1.95 4.54 13.49
C PRO A 57 -1.63 4.99 12.05
#